data_AF-A0A6N6S918-F1
#
_entry.id   AF-A0A6N6S918-F1
#
_cell.length_a   1.000
_cell.length_b   1.000
_cell.length_c   1.000
_cell.angle_alpha   90.00
_cell.angle_beta   90.00
_cell.angle_gamma   90.00
#
_symmetry.space_group_name_H-M   'P 1'
#
loop_
_entity.id
_entity.type
_entity.pdbx_description
1 polymer ?
#
loop_
_entity_poly.entity_id
_entity_poly.type
_entity_poly.pdbx_seq_one_letter_code
_entity_poly.pdbx_strand_id
1 'polypeptide(L)'
;MASYQARQRDPLLDQNIQAALERRGKELLGVVLLGLGLLTAMMLLSYSPDDPSWLAATDEPARNLLGRFGAALASPLFVIAGHGAWMIAVIFAAWGARFVAHRGEDRALSRVIFAPIAVALMSVYASTHVAGPAWAHSFGLGGLFGDTVLGAILGIAPVSATLGLKLLAFLVGMATVAMALFVLGFDRDELKATGRFLLLGTVVAYDGLMRALGRGAAASIRSAPRSGSMTQASSPASS
;
A
#
# COMPACT_ATOMS: atom_id res chain seq x y z
N MET A 1 56.00 -6.48 40.61
CA MET A 1 55.06 -7.04 39.61
C MET A 1 53.78 -7.41 40.34
N ALA A 2 52.74 -6.60 40.25
CA ALA A 2 51.43 -6.94 40.79
C ALA A 2 50.44 -6.84 39.61
N SER A 3 50.15 -7.97 38.98
CA SER A 3 49.10 -8.08 37.97
C SER A 3 47.76 -7.98 38.68
N TYR A 4 47.09 -6.84 38.50
CA TYR A 4 45.67 -6.69 38.79
C TYR A 4 44.90 -7.66 37.88
N GLN A 5 44.58 -8.86 38.39
CA GLN A 5 43.52 -9.67 37.83
C GLN A 5 42.21 -8.94 38.10
N ALA A 6 41.78 -8.12 37.13
CA ALA A 6 40.40 -7.66 37.07
C ALA A 6 39.51 -8.90 36.96
N ARG A 7 38.95 -9.29 38.11
CA ARG A 7 37.96 -10.34 38.27
C ARG A 7 36.87 -10.12 37.21
N GLN A 8 36.89 -10.91 36.14
CA GLN A 8 35.82 -10.97 35.14
C GLN A 8 34.55 -11.27 35.93
N ARG A 9 33.73 -10.24 36.12
CA ARG A 9 32.39 -10.39 36.66
C ARG A 9 31.62 -11.13 35.58
N ASP A 10 31.34 -12.41 35.80
CA ASP A 10 30.41 -13.16 34.97
C ASP A 10 29.14 -12.30 34.81
N PRO A 11 28.73 -11.96 33.57
CA PRO A 11 27.52 -11.19 33.37
C PRO A 11 26.36 -11.99 33.94
N LEU A 12 25.69 -11.44 34.97
CA LEU A 12 24.62 -12.07 35.74
C LEU A 12 23.35 -12.40 34.92
N LEU A 13 23.35 -12.06 33.63
CA LEU A 13 22.40 -12.54 32.64
C LEU A 13 23.20 -13.16 31.51
N ASP A 14 23.05 -14.48 31.34
CA ASP A 14 23.63 -15.23 30.24
C ASP A 14 23.28 -14.52 28.90
N GLN A 15 24.26 -14.31 28.02
CA GLN A 15 24.08 -13.55 26.77
C GLN A 15 22.94 -14.14 25.92
N ASN A 16 22.70 -15.44 26.08
CA ASN A 16 21.60 -16.18 25.49
C ASN A 16 20.22 -15.70 25.97
N ILE A 17 20.08 -15.40 27.27
CA ILE A 17 18.84 -14.90 27.86
C ILE A 17 18.56 -13.48 27.35
N GLN A 18 19.58 -12.63 27.27
CA GLN A 18 19.44 -11.27 26.73
C GLN A 18 19.02 -11.29 25.26
N ALA A 19 19.70 -12.07 24.42
CA ALA A 19 19.36 -12.20 23.00
C ALA A 19 17.94 -12.77 22.79
N ALA A 20 17.52 -13.73 23.62
CA ALA A 20 16.17 -14.27 23.57
C ALA A 20 15.11 -13.22 23.96
N LEU A 21 15.38 -12.42 24.99
CA LEU A 21 14.50 -11.32 25.43
C LEU A 21 14.40 -10.22 24.37
N GLU A 22 15.52 -9.80 23.78
CA GLU A 22 15.52 -8.80 22.70
C GLU A 22 14.70 -9.28 21.50
N ARG A 23 14.87 -10.54 21.11
CA ARG A 23 14.11 -11.13 20.00
C ARG A 23 12.60 -11.12 20.28
N ARG A 24 12.19 -11.61 21.45
CA ARG A 24 10.77 -11.63 21.83
C ARG A 24 10.19 -10.23 22.01
N GLY A 25 10.96 -9.29 22.52
CA GLY A 25 10.56 -7.88 22.65
C GLY A 25 10.27 -7.25 21.29
N LYS A 26 11.11 -7.53 20.29
CA LYS A 26 10.91 -7.07 18.91
C LYS A 26 9.71 -7.73 18.24
N GLU A 27 9.48 -9.03 18.44
CA GLU A 27 8.27 -9.71 17.96
C GLU A 27 7.00 -9.06 18.53
N LEU A 28 6.98 -8.80 19.85
CA LEU A 28 5.84 -8.17 20.52
C LEU A 28 5.59 -6.75 20.01
N LEU A 29 6.66 -5.95 19.84
CA LEU A 29 6.56 -4.64 19.21
C LEU A 29 5.95 -4.75 17.81
N GLY A 30 6.38 -5.74 17.03
CA GLY A 30 5.86 -6.00 15.70
C GLY A 30 4.37 -6.31 15.70
N VAL A 31 3.90 -7.17 16.62
CA VAL A 31 2.47 -7.49 16.79
C VAL A 31 1.66 -6.26 17.19
N VAL A 32 2.17 -5.44 18.12
CA VAL A 32 1.51 -4.18 18.52
C VAL A 32 1.39 -3.25 17.31
N LEU A 33 2.44 -3.09 16.52
CA LEU A 33 2.42 -2.26 15.30
C LEU A 33 1.42 -2.78 14.27
N LEU A 34 1.32 -4.10 14.06
CA LEU A 34 0.29 -4.69 13.20
C LEU A 34 -1.12 -4.37 13.70
N GLY A 35 -1.34 -4.48 15.02
CA GLY A 35 -2.61 -4.10 15.65
C GLY A 35 -2.94 -2.63 15.43
N LEU A 36 -1.97 -1.72 15.63
CA LEU A 36 -2.15 -0.30 15.37
C LEU A 36 -2.44 0.00 13.89
N GLY A 37 -1.76 -0.69 12.98
CA GLY A 37 -2.04 -0.60 11.54
C GLY A 37 -3.46 -1.01 11.19
N LEU A 38 -3.94 -2.13 11.75
CA LEU A 38 -5.30 -2.61 11.55
C LEU A 38 -6.34 -1.64 12.14
N LEU A 39 -6.15 -1.17 13.37
CA LEU A 39 -7.04 -0.18 14.00
C LEU A 39 -7.09 1.12 13.20
N THR A 40 -5.94 1.59 12.70
CA THR A 40 -5.84 2.77 11.83
C THR A 40 -6.60 2.55 10.53
N ALA A 41 -6.42 1.39 9.88
CA ALA A 41 -7.15 1.06 8.66
C ALA A 41 -8.66 0.98 8.90
N MET A 42 -9.10 0.35 10.00
CA MET A 42 -10.52 0.26 10.35
C MET A 42 -11.14 1.64 10.55
N MET A 43 -10.51 2.51 11.34
CA MET A 43 -11.05 3.85 11.59
C MET A 43 -11.10 4.72 10.33
N LEU A 44 -10.10 4.59 9.43
CA LEU A 44 -10.07 5.33 8.17
C LEU A 44 -11.06 4.76 7.15
N LEU A 45 -11.25 3.44 7.12
CA LEU A 45 -12.21 2.78 6.23
C LEU A 45 -13.65 3.12 6.60
N SER A 46 -13.96 3.17 7.89
CA SER A 46 -15.29 3.51 8.40
C SER A 46 -15.44 5.00 8.71
N TYR A 47 -14.62 5.86 8.10
CA TYR A 47 -14.70 7.30 8.30
C TYR A 47 -16.00 7.86 7.68
N SER A 48 -16.74 8.64 8.46
CA SER A 48 -17.88 9.43 7.99
C SER A 48 -17.68 10.90 8.37
N PRO A 49 -17.93 11.86 7.46
CA PRO A 49 -17.87 13.30 7.79
C PRO A 49 -18.89 13.72 8.84
N ASP A 50 -20.00 12.99 8.92
CA ASP A 50 -21.11 13.24 9.83
C ASP A 50 -20.87 12.65 11.23
N ASP A 51 -19.76 11.92 11.44
CA ASP A 51 -19.45 11.34 12.75
C ASP A 51 -19.08 12.43 13.79
N PRO A 52 -19.43 12.22 15.08
CA PRO A 52 -19.02 13.12 16.15
C PRO A 52 -17.49 13.16 16.25
N SER A 53 -16.93 14.35 16.09
CA SER A 53 -15.49 14.58 16.14
C SER A 53 -15.16 15.95 16.74
N TRP A 54 -13.88 16.23 16.99
CA TRP A 54 -13.46 17.56 17.49
C TRP A 54 -13.80 18.70 16.53
N LEU A 55 -13.97 18.40 15.24
CA LEU A 55 -14.28 19.38 14.20
C LEU A 55 -15.78 19.45 13.89
N ALA A 56 -16.57 18.48 14.35
CA ALA A 56 -18.01 18.38 14.10
C ALA A 56 -18.72 17.88 15.37
N ALA A 57 -19.34 18.81 16.10
CA ALA A 57 -20.17 18.49 17.25
C ALA A 57 -21.57 18.09 16.76
N THR A 58 -21.91 16.81 16.94
CA THR A 58 -23.23 16.25 16.61
C THR A 58 -23.69 15.33 17.75
N ASP A 59 -25.01 15.23 17.91
CA ASP A 59 -25.65 14.29 18.84
C ASP A 59 -25.84 12.90 18.22
N GLU A 60 -25.50 12.72 16.94
CA GLU A 60 -25.62 11.43 16.27
C GLU A 60 -24.63 10.38 16.81
N PRO A 61 -25.02 9.09 16.81
CA PRO A 61 -24.13 8.00 17.19
C PRO A 61 -23.02 7.85 16.15
N ALA A 62 -21.79 7.61 16.61
CA ALA A 62 -20.65 7.37 15.73
C ALA A 62 -20.86 6.09 14.90
N ARG A 63 -20.76 6.23 13.57
CA ARG A 63 -20.81 5.14 12.59
C ARG A 63 -19.46 4.45 12.44
N ASN A 64 -18.38 5.09 12.89
CA ASN A 64 -17.04 4.52 12.91
C ASN A 64 -17.00 3.18 13.67
N LEU A 65 -16.28 2.19 13.14
CA LEU A 65 -16.16 0.86 13.74
C LEU A 65 -15.52 0.87 15.13
N LEU A 66 -14.70 1.88 15.44
CA LEU A 66 -14.10 2.07 16.77
C LEU A 66 -14.90 3.07 17.63
N GLY A 67 -16.14 3.36 17.24
CA GLY A 67 -17.04 4.30 17.91
C GLY A 67 -16.52 5.74 17.91
N ARG A 68 -16.93 6.52 18.92
CA ARG A 68 -16.59 7.95 19.05
C ARG A 68 -15.09 8.22 19.06
N PHE A 69 -14.29 7.33 19.64
CA PHE A 69 -12.84 7.48 19.70
C PHE A 69 -12.21 7.38 18.29
N GLY A 70 -12.61 6.38 17.50
CA GLY A 70 -12.17 6.25 16.11
C GLY A 70 -12.57 7.44 15.26
N ALA A 71 -13.83 7.90 15.39
CA ALA A 71 -14.32 9.09 14.71
C ALA A 71 -13.49 10.36 15.05
N ALA A 72 -13.20 10.57 16.34
CA ALA A 72 -12.44 11.73 16.80
C ALA A 72 -10.99 11.76 16.25
N LEU A 73 -10.36 10.60 16.07
CA LEU A 73 -9.01 10.51 15.48
C LEU A 73 -9.01 10.51 13.96
N ALA A 74 -9.97 9.82 13.32
CA ALA A 74 -10.04 9.72 11.87
C ALA A 74 -10.35 11.07 11.22
N SER A 75 -11.20 11.88 11.87
CA SER A 75 -11.62 13.19 11.36
C SER A 75 -10.45 14.15 11.04
N PRO A 76 -9.56 14.52 11.99
CA PRO A 76 -8.43 15.40 11.68
C PRO A 76 -7.44 14.77 10.69
N LEU A 77 -7.24 13.44 10.74
CA LEU A 77 -6.37 12.76 9.79
C LEU A 77 -6.89 12.88 8.35
N PHE A 78 -8.18 12.66 8.13
CA PHE A 78 -8.80 12.80 6.81
C PHE A 78 -8.91 14.26 6.36
N VAL A 79 -9.24 15.18 7.27
CA VAL A 79 -9.34 16.61 6.93
C VAL A 79 -7.98 17.19 6.54
N ILE A 80 -6.92 16.85 7.27
CA ILE A 80 -5.58 17.37 7.00
C ILE A 80 -4.96 16.66 5.81
N ALA A 81 -4.90 15.32 5.85
CA ALA A 81 -4.09 14.52 4.92
C ALA A 81 -4.91 13.78 3.85
N GLY A 82 -6.24 13.74 3.95
CA GLY A 82 -7.10 12.99 3.04
C GLY A 82 -6.68 11.53 2.91
N HIS A 83 -6.62 11.03 1.68
CA HIS A 83 -6.12 9.70 1.35
C HIS A 83 -4.66 9.47 1.73
N GLY A 84 -3.87 10.53 1.95
CA GLY A 84 -2.52 10.43 2.50
C GLY A 84 -2.48 9.79 3.88
N ALA A 85 -3.55 9.91 4.68
CA ALA A 85 -3.65 9.30 6.01
C ALA A 85 -3.52 7.75 5.97
N TRP A 86 -3.90 7.11 4.86
CA TRP A 86 -3.76 5.65 4.69
C TRP A 86 -2.30 5.18 4.73
N MET A 87 -1.35 6.06 4.37
CA MET A 87 0.08 5.76 4.46
C MET A 87 0.49 5.44 5.91
N ILE A 88 -0.19 6.01 6.92
CA ILE A 88 0.07 5.71 8.34
C ILE A 88 -0.22 4.24 8.64
N ALA A 89 -1.38 3.74 8.20
CA ALA A 89 -1.76 2.33 8.37
C ALA A 89 -0.77 1.40 7.67
N VAL A 90 -0.35 1.75 6.45
CA VAL A 90 0.62 0.97 5.66
C VAL A 90 2.00 0.95 6.34
N ILE A 91 2.47 2.06 6.89
CA ILE A 91 3.74 2.15 7.63
C ILE A 91 3.71 1.26 8.87
N PHE A 92 2.63 1.34 9.67
CA PHE A 92 2.48 0.47 10.85
C PHE A 92 2.44 -1.00 10.48
N ALA A 93 1.66 -1.37 9.45
CA ALA A 93 1.56 -2.75 8.98
C ALA A 93 2.90 -3.30 8.47
N ALA A 94 3.61 -2.52 7.66
CA ALA A 94 4.88 -2.94 7.06
C ALA A 94 6.00 -3.09 8.10
N TRP A 95 6.15 -2.12 9.01
CA TRP A 95 7.14 -2.24 10.08
C TRP A 95 6.76 -3.31 11.09
N GLY A 96 5.47 -3.43 11.42
CA GLY A 96 4.98 -4.52 12.26
C GLY A 96 5.34 -5.90 11.70
N ALA A 97 5.07 -6.12 10.42
CA ALA A 97 5.44 -7.36 9.73
C ALA A 97 6.97 -7.58 9.72
N ARG A 98 7.76 -6.53 9.53
CA ARG A 98 9.24 -6.61 9.53
C ARG A 98 9.82 -6.95 10.89
N PHE A 99 9.27 -6.39 11.97
CA PHE A 99 9.65 -6.71 13.34
C PHE A 99 9.28 -8.14 13.71
N VAL A 100 8.09 -8.63 13.33
CA VAL A 100 7.69 -10.03 13.54
C VAL A 100 8.58 -10.98 12.71
N ALA A 101 8.94 -10.60 11.49
CA ALA A 101 9.79 -11.42 10.62
C ALA A 101 11.30 -11.29 10.91
N HIS A 102 11.70 -10.39 11.81
CA HIS A 102 13.10 -10.00 12.05
C HIS A 102 13.86 -9.61 10.77
N ARG A 103 13.21 -8.89 9.86
CA ARG A 103 13.79 -8.49 8.57
C ARG A 103 14.03 -6.99 8.49
N GLY A 104 15.29 -6.59 8.61
CA GLY A 104 15.71 -5.20 8.41
C GLY A 104 15.19 -4.23 9.47
N GLU A 105 14.84 -4.75 10.65
CA GLU A 105 14.36 -4.02 11.82
C GLU A 105 15.37 -2.97 12.32
N ASP A 106 16.68 -3.20 12.14
CA ASP A 106 17.74 -2.24 12.52
C ASP A 106 17.62 -0.90 11.77
N ARG A 107 16.93 -0.89 10.64
CA ARG A 107 16.72 0.32 9.82
C ARG A 107 15.45 1.09 10.22
N ALA A 108 14.65 0.59 11.16
CA ALA A 108 13.36 1.20 11.51
C ALA A 108 13.49 2.69 11.84
N LEU A 109 14.37 3.04 12.78
CA LEU A 109 14.51 4.43 13.22
C LEU A 109 14.99 5.37 12.09
N SER A 110 15.95 4.92 11.27
CA SER A 110 16.51 5.75 10.19
C SER A 110 15.54 5.94 9.01
N ARG A 111 14.51 5.10 8.90
CA ARG A 111 13.50 5.18 7.83
C ARG A 111 12.20 5.82 8.30
N VAL A 112 11.71 5.47 9.49
CA VAL A 112 10.45 5.97 10.05
C VAL A 112 10.51 7.46 10.36
N ILE A 113 11.69 8.04 10.60
CA ILE A 113 11.82 9.50 10.76
C ILE A 113 11.33 10.28 9.52
N PHE A 114 11.34 9.66 8.34
CA PHE A 114 10.83 10.25 7.09
C PHE A 114 9.35 9.93 6.82
N ALA A 115 8.67 9.18 7.71
CA ALA A 115 7.26 8.84 7.58
C ALA A 115 6.34 10.05 7.38
N PRO A 116 6.51 11.19 8.09
CA PRO A 116 5.69 12.38 7.84
C PRO A 116 5.83 12.90 6.41
N ILE A 117 7.01 12.78 5.81
CA ILE A 117 7.26 13.20 4.42
C ILE A 117 6.56 12.25 3.44
N ALA A 118 6.55 10.94 3.70
CA ALA A 118 5.78 9.98 2.89
C ALA A 118 4.28 10.26 2.92
N VAL A 119 3.72 10.54 4.11
CA VAL A 119 2.31 10.92 4.29
C VAL A 119 2.02 12.21 3.53
N ALA A 120 2.85 13.23 3.70
CA ALA A 120 2.72 14.52 3.02
C ALA A 120 2.75 14.37 1.48
N LEU A 121 3.71 13.63 0.94
CA LEU A 121 3.79 13.38 -0.51
C LEU A 121 2.57 12.62 -1.03
N MET A 122 2.08 11.63 -0.29
CA MET A 122 0.86 10.90 -0.65
C MET A 122 -0.37 11.81 -0.64
N SER A 123 -0.47 12.74 0.31
CA SER A 123 -1.52 13.77 0.32
C SER A 123 -1.44 14.68 -0.91
N VAL A 124 -0.26 15.20 -1.25
CA VAL A 124 -0.08 16.03 -2.46
C VAL A 124 -0.44 15.25 -3.71
N TYR A 125 0.03 13.99 -3.83
CA TYR A 125 -0.29 13.13 -4.95
C TYR A 125 -1.79 12.87 -5.09
N ALA A 126 -2.48 12.59 -3.99
CA ALA A 126 -3.93 12.40 -3.98
C ALA A 126 -4.66 13.66 -4.48
N SER A 127 -4.18 14.86 -4.11
CA SER A 127 -4.76 16.14 -4.53
C SER A 127 -4.65 16.39 -6.05
N THR A 128 -3.72 15.71 -6.73
CA THR A 128 -3.62 15.81 -8.20
C THR A 128 -4.73 15.06 -8.94
N HIS A 129 -5.53 14.27 -8.22
CA HIS A 129 -6.64 13.49 -8.77
C HIS A 129 -7.98 14.16 -8.46
N VAL A 130 -8.89 14.09 -9.42
CA VAL A 130 -10.24 14.64 -9.28
C VAL A 130 -11.04 13.74 -8.34
N ALA A 131 -11.68 14.36 -7.34
CA ALA A 131 -12.58 13.67 -6.44
C ALA A 131 -13.84 13.17 -7.18
N GLY A 132 -14.25 11.94 -6.91
CA GLY A 132 -15.47 11.37 -7.47
C GLY A 132 -16.74 11.99 -6.86
N PRO A 133 -17.92 11.74 -7.45
CA PRO A 133 -19.19 12.33 -6.98
C PRO A 133 -19.60 11.90 -5.58
N ALA A 134 -19.03 10.81 -5.04
CA ALA A 134 -19.28 10.34 -3.67
C ALA A 134 -18.41 11.06 -2.62
N TRP A 135 -17.49 11.94 -3.02
CA TRP A 135 -16.66 12.68 -2.09
C TRP A 135 -17.43 13.87 -1.52
N ALA A 136 -17.72 13.82 -0.22
CA ALA A 136 -18.61 14.76 0.44
C ALA A 136 -17.92 16.06 0.92
N HIS A 137 -16.59 16.13 0.86
CA HIS A 137 -15.84 17.28 1.37
C HIS A 137 -15.65 18.38 0.32
N SER A 138 -15.51 19.62 0.81
CA SER A 138 -15.19 20.79 -0.02
C SER A 138 -13.72 20.84 -0.47
N PHE A 139 -12.86 20.02 0.12
CA PHE A 139 -11.44 19.85 -0.24
C PHE A 139 -11.23 18.56 -1.06
N GLY A 140 -10.14 18.48 -1.79
CA GLY A 140 -9.74 17.38 -2.66
C GLY A 140 -9.28 16.12 -1.91
N LEU A 141 -8.95 15.08 -2.67
CA LEU A 141 -8.66 13.74 -2.11
C LEU A 141 -7.44 13.72 -1.18
N GLY A 142 -6.55 14.72 -1.24
CA GLY A 142 -5.39 14.83 -0.37
C GLY A 142 -5.58 15.66 0.89
N GLY A 143 -6.80 16.06 1.20
CA GLY A 143 -7.08 16.92 2.34
C GLY A 143 -6.59 18.35 2.15
N LEU A 144 -6.83 19.19 3.17
CA LEU A 144 -6.45 20.59 3.14
C LEU A 144 -4.94 20.79 2.94
N PHE A 145 -4.10 19.92 3.49
CA PHE A 145 -2.65 20.02 3.32
C PHE A 145 -2.25 19.80 1.86
N GLY A 146 -2.70 18.69 1.26
CA GLY A 146 -2.34 18.34 -0.11
C GLY A 146 -2.81 19.40 -1.11
N ASP A 147 -4.04 19.88 -0.95
CA ASP A 147 -4.62 20.93 -1.78
C ASP A 147 -3.85 22.26 -1.65
N THR A 148 -3.47 22.64 -0.43
CA THR A 148 -2.72 23.87 -0.20
C THR A 148 -1.34 23.81 -0.84
N VAL A 149 -0.62 22.69 -0.68
CA VAL A 149 0.70 22.52 -1.31
C VAL A 149 0.59 22.47 -2.82
N LEU A 150 -0.38 21.73 -3.36
CA LEU A 150 -0.62 21.67 -4.81
C LEU A 150 -0.98 23.05 -5.37
N GLY A 151 -1.88 23.78 -4.71
CA GLY A 151 -2.27 25.14 -5.06
C GLY A 151 -1.08 26.10 -5.04
N ALA A 152 -0.19 26.01 -4.05
CA ALA A 152 1.03 26.82 -3.99
C ALA A 152 1.99 26.52 -5.14
N ILE A 153 2.18 25.24 -5.50
CA ILE A 153 3.04 24.85 -6.63
C ILE A 153 2.46 25.39 -7.95
N LEU A 154 1.15 25.22 -8.17
CA LEU A 154 0.48 25.70 -9.38
C LEU A 154 0.41 27.23 -9.46
N GLY A 155 0.33 27.93 -8.33
CA GLY A 155 0.32 29.39 -8.28
C GLY A 155 1.66 30.04 -8.67
N ILE A 156 2.77 29.34 -8.48
CA ILE A 156 4.13 29.82 -8.82
C ILE A 156 4.54 29.35 -10.22
N ALA A 157 4.04 28.20 -10.68
CA ALA A 157 4.46 27.59 -11.92
C ALA A 157 3.63 28.13 -13.12
N PRO A 158 4.25 28.81 -14.10
CA PRO A 158 3.56 29.30 -15.30
C PRO A 158 3.33 28.14 -16.29
N VAL A 159 2.55 27.14 -15.88
CA VAL A 159 2.34 25.92 -16.68
C VAL A 159 0.94 25.93 -17.29
N SER A 160 0.82 25.44 -18.52
CA SER A 160 -0.48 25.15 -19.11
C SER A 160 -1.26 24.21 -18.19
N ALA A 161 -2.48 24.60 -17.82
CA ALA A 161 -3.24 24.00 -16.71
C ALA A 161 -3.34 22.46 -16.80
N THR A 162 -3.41 21.90 -18.01
CA THR A 162 -3.57 20.46 -18.19
C THR A 162 -2.26 19.68 -18.31
N LEU A 163 -1.27 20.18 -19.06
CA LEU A 163 0.00 19.47 -19.23
C LEU A 163 0.85 19.57 -17.96
N GLY A 164 0.86 20.74 -17.32
CA GLY A 164 1.58 20.99 -16.09
C GLY A 164 1.10 20.13 -14.93
N LEU A 165 -0.22 20.03 -14.77
CA LEU A 165 -0.80 19.19 -13.73
C LEU A 165 -0.45 17.71 -13.93
N LYS A 166 -0.49 17.21 -15.18
CA LYS A 166 -0.10 15.81 -15.47
C LYS A 166 1.37 15.54 -15.19
N LEU A 167 2.26 16.45 -15.59
CA LEU A 167 3.70 16.33 -15.31
C LEU A 167 3.98 16.39 -13.80
N LEU A 168 3.32 17.32 -13.09
CA LEU A 168 3.45 17.44 -11.64
C LEU A 168 2.93 16.18 -10.94
N ALA A 169 1.76 15.67 -11.32
CA ALA A 169 1.20 14.42 -10.80
C ALA A 169 2.15 13.24 -11.00
N PHE A 170 2.78 13.16 -12.18
CA PHE A 170 3.78 12.13 -12.47
C PHE A 170 5.02 12.26 -11.58
N LEU A 171 5.58 13.46 -11.46
CA LEU A 171 6.77 13.72 -10.64
C LEU A 171 6.51 13.47 -9.14
N VAL A 172 5.40 14.00 -8.61
CA VAL A 172 4.99 13.79 -7.21
C VAL A 172 4.66 12.32 -6.98
N GLY A 173 4.05 11.63 -7.95
CA GLY A 173 3.79 10.19 -7.88
C GLY A 173 5.09 9.39 -7.77
N MET A 174 6.09 9.67 -8.62
CA MET A 174 7.40 9.02 -8.52
C MET A 174 8.08 9.31 -7.18
N ALA A 175 8.03 10.56 -6.71
CA ALA A 175 8.59 10.94 -5.41
C ALA A 175 7.87 10.21 -4.25
N THR A 176 6.55 10.08 -4.32
CA THR A 176 5.73 9.36 -3.34
C THR A 176 6.10 7.89 -3.30
N VAL A 177 6.23 7.23 -4.46
CA VAL A 177 6.64 5.81 -4.53
C VAL A 177 8.05 5.63 -3.98
N ALA A 178 9.00 6.46 -4.39
CA ALA A 178 10.38 6.38 -3.91
C ALA A 178 10.46 6.58 -2.38
N MET A 179 9.76 7.58 -1.86
CA MET A 179 9.70 7.86 -0.43
C MET A 179 8.98 6.75 0.34
N ALA A 180 7.87 6.23 -0.17
CA ALA A 180 7.15 5.11 0.44
C ALA A 180 8.04 3.87 0.52
N LEU A 181 8.71 3.48 -0.57
CA LEU A 181 9.63 2.35 -0.56
C LEU A 181 10.76 2.53 0.45
N PHE A 182 11.32 3.73 0.52
CA PHE A 182 12.37 4.06 1.50
C PHE A 182 11.86 3.97 2.94
N VAL A 183 10.74 4.60 3.26
CA VAL A 183 10.14 4.62 4.62
C VAL A 183 9.69 3.24 5.03
N LEU A 184 9.17 2.44 4.11
CA LEU A 184 8.81 1.05 4.35
C LEU A 184 10.04 0.14 4.50
N GLY A 185 11.24 0.68 4.35
CA GLY A 185 12.50 0.00 4.62
C GLY A 185 13.00 -0.91 3.51
N PHE A 186 12.44 -0.80 2.30
CA PHE A 186 12.84 -1.66 1.20
C PHE A 186 14.31 -1.48 0.85
N ASP A 187 14.99 -2.61 0.63
CA ASP A 187 16.38 -2.65 0.18
C ASP A 187 16.50 -2.76 -1.35
N ARG A 188 17.66 -2.39 -1.91
CA ARG A 188 17.96 -2.56 -3.34
C ARG A 188 17.83 -4.02 -3.76
N ASP A 189 18.22 -4.96 -2.90
CA ASP A 189 18.11 -6.39 -3.20
C ASP A 189 16.65 -6.86 -3.17
N GLU A 190 15.84 -6.32 -2.25
CA GLU A 190 14.38 -6.57 -2.21
C GLU A 190 13.69 -5.99 -3.46
N LEU A 191 14.08 -4.79 -3.89
CA LEU A 191 13.60 -4.15 -5.12
C LEU A 191 13.97 -4.97 -6.36
N LYS A 192 15.21 -5.44 -6.46
CA LYS A 192 15.66 -6.29 -7.58
C LYS A 192 14.92 -7.62 -7.61
N ALA A 193 14.75 -8.26 -6.46
CA ALA A 193 14.02 -9.52 -6.35
C ALA A 193 12.56 -9.35 -6.75
N THR A 194 11.90 -8.29 -6.27
CA THR A 194 10.52 -7.94 -6.62
C THR A 194 10.40 -7.62 -8.11
N GLY A 195 11.31 -6.80 -8.66
CA GLY A 195 11.33 -6.47 -10.08
C GLY A 195 11.54 -7.71 -10.97
N ARG A 196 12.44 -8.61 -10.59
CA ARG A 196 12.65 -9.89 -11.29
C ARG A 196 11.41 -10.78 -11.22
N PHE A 197 10.77 -10.87 -10.06
CA PHE A 197 9.53 -11.64 -9.89
C PHE A 197 8.41 -11.08 -10.77
N LEU A 198 8.23 -9.75 -10.80
CA LEU A 198 7.22 -9.10 -11.64
C LEU A 198 7.48 -9.29 -13.14
N LEU A 199 8.74 -9.20 -13.57
CA LEU A 199 9.11 -9.47 -14.97
C LEU A 199 8.81 -10.91 -15.36
N LEU A 200 9.27 -11.88 -14.56
CA LEU A 200 9.02 -13.30 -14.82
C LEU A 200 7.53 -13.63 -14.78
N GLY A 201 6.80 -13.07 -13.81
CA GLY A 201 5.34 -13.22 -13.70
C GLY A 201 4.61 -12.66 -14.92
N THR A 202 5.02 -11.50 -15.43
CA THR A 202 4.44 -10.91 -16.64
C THR A 202 4.70 -11.79 -17.87
N VAL A 203 5.93 -12.31 -18.02
CA VAL A 203 6.27 -13.22 -19.12
C VAL A 203 5.46 -14.51 -19.06
N VAL A 204 5.33 -15.12 -17.88
CA VAL A 204 4.54 -16.35 -17.68
C VAL A 204 3.05 -16.09 -17.90
N ALA A 205 2.52 -14.96 -17.43
CA ALA A 205 1.13 -14.57 -17.66
C ALA A 205 0.84 -14.35 -19.15
N TYR A 206 1.78 -13.70 -19.86
CA TYR A 206 1.68 -13.50 -21.30
C TYR A 206 1.74 -14.82 -22.08
N ASP A 207 2.68 -15.70 -21.76
CA ASP A 207 2.78 -17.03 -22.37
C ASP A 207 1.52 -17.88 -22.07
N GLY A 208 1.00 -17.80 -20.85
CA GLY A 208 -0.27 -18.42 -20.45
C GLY A 208 -1.46 -17.91 -21.28
N LEU A 209 -1.57 -16.59 -21.45
CA LEU A 209 -2.61 -15.96 -22.27
C LEU A 209 -2.50 -16.39 -23.74
N MET A 210 -1.30 -16.36 -24.31
CA MET A 210 -1.09 -16.76 -25.71
C MET A 210 -1.38 -18.25 -25.93
N ARG A 211 -1.02 -19.11 -24.97
CA ARG A 211 -1.38 -20.54 -25.00
C ARG A 211 -2.88 -20.76 -24.89
N ALA A 212 -3.59 -19.99 -24.06
CA ALA A 212 -5.04 -20.07 -23.93
C ALA A 212 -5.73 -19.65 -25.24
N LEU A 213 -5.30 -18.55 -25.85
CA LEU A 213 -5.82 -18.07 -27.14
C LEU A 213 -5.52 -19.07 -28.28
N GLY A 214 -4.31 -19.62 -28.34
CA GLY A 214 -3.92 -20.64 -29.33
C GLY A 214 -4.71 -21.94 -29.19
N ARG A 215 -4.97 -22.40 -27.95
CA ARG A 215 -5.86 -23.54 -27.70
C ARG A 215 -7.31 -23.23 -28.06
N GLY A 216 -7.79 -22.02 -27.81
CA GLY A 216 -9.12 -21.55 -28.21
C GLY A 216 -9.30 -21.56 -29.73
N ALA A 217 -8.31 -21.08 -30.48
CA ALA A 217 -8.30 -21.11 -31.94
C ALA A 217 -8.20 -22.54 -32.51
N ALA A 218 -7.39 -23.41 -31.90
CA ALA A 218 -7.30 -24.81 -32.31
C ALA A 218 -8.54 -25.63 -31.92
N ALA A 219 -9.29 -25.21 -30.90
CA ALA A 219 -10.55 -25.81 -30.51
C ALA A 219 -11.67 -25.42 -31.49
N SER A 220 -11.77 -24.15 -31.88
CA SER A 220 -12.77 -23.68 -32.86
C SER A 220 -12.60 -24.28 -34.26
N ILE A 221 -11.37 -24.57 -34.68
CA ILE A 221 -11.11 -25.27 -35.95
C ILE A 221 -11.54 -26.75 -35.88
N ARG A 222 -11.40 -27.40 -34.73
CA ARG A 222 -11.78 -28.83 -34.56
C ARG A 222 -13.27 -29.06 -34.36
N SER A 223 -14.02 -28.05 -33.90
CA SER A 223 -15.48 -28.09 -33.79
C SER A 223 -16.22 -27.58 -35.04
N ALA A 224 -15.49 -27.19 -36.10
CA ALA A 224 -16.10 -26.94 -37.40
C ALA A 224 -16.67 -28.26 -37.96
N PRO A 225 -17.99 -28.36 -38.25
CA PRO A 225 -18.58 -29.57 -38.78
C PRO A 225 -17.89 -29.95 -40.10
N ARG A 226 -17.40 -31.18 -40.21
CA ARG A 226 -16.96 -31.77 -41.49
C ARG A 226 -18.19 -31.93 -42.40
N SER A 227 -18.62 -30.85 -43.03
CA SER A 227 -19.61 -30.89 -44.11
C SER A 227 -18.91 -31.32 -45.39
N GLY A 228 -18.80 -32.62 -45.60
CA GLY A 228 -18.20 -33.15 -46.83
C GLY A 228 -18.00 -34.66 -46.80
N SER A 229 -19.09 -35.41 -47.00
CA SER A 229 -19.16 -36.68 -47.76
C SER A 229 -20.36 -37.53 -47.33
N MET A 230 -21.56 -37.21 -47.81
CA MET A 230 -22.63 -38.20 -47.88
C MET A 230 -23.61 -37.86 -49.02
N THR A 231 -23.10 -37.87 -50.25
CA THR A 231 -23.93 -37.87 -51.47
C THR A 231 -23.44 -38.96 -52.43
N GLN A 232 -23.45 -40.20 -51.95
CA GLN A 232 -23.45 -41.46 -52.70
C GLN A 232 -23.96 -42.48 -51.68
N ALA A 233 -25.03 -43.24 -51.87
CA ALA A 233 -25.61 -43.76 -53.09
C ALA A 233 -27.13 -43.92 -52.92
N SER A 234 -27.90 -43.46 -53.89
CA SER A 234 -29.25 -43.97 -54.16
C SER A 234 -29.10 -45.32 -54.85
N SER A 235 -29.33 -46.40 -54.12
CA SER A 235 -29.39 -47.76 -54.65
C SER A 235 -30.74 -48.01 -55.36
N PRO A 236 -30.79 -48.84 -56.41
CA PRO A 236 -32.00 -49.16 -57.17
C PRO A 236 -32.76 -50.36 -56.58
N ALA A 237 -33.93 -50.66 -57.18
CA ALA A 237 -34.82 -51.84 -57.00
C ALA A 237 -35.89 -51.68 -55.91
N SER A 238 -37.14 -52.17 -56.05
CA SER A 238 -37.90 -52.84 -57.12
C SER A 238 -39.29 -53.15 -56.53
N SER A 239 -40.35 -53.06 -57.34
CA SER A 239 -41.58 -53.90 -57.39
C SER A 239 -42.80 -53.05 -57.75
#